data_AF-A8TT00-F1
#
_entry.id   AF-A8TT00-F1
#
_cell.length_a   1.000
_cell.length_b   1.000
_cell.length_c   1.000
_cell.angle_alpha   90.00
_cell.angle_beta   90.00
_cell.angle_gamma   90.00
#
_symmetry.space_group_name_H-M   'P 1'
#
loop_
_entity.id
_entity.type
_entity.pdbx_description
1 polymer ?
#
loop_
_entity_poly.entity_id
_entity_poly.type
_entity_poly.pdbx_seq_one_letter_code
_entity_poly.pdbx_strand_id
1 'polypeptide(L)'
;MHKRFVFVREDRPEVEWLARFTAGRDDACRWYLGDRRTTPSTTGSAGPRLDWYKGAGRGDPPTAVECRVALHRYLPELLPHYDRVCAMVGRDELDHCILSHYRPPPEAAGCTLALWHGEGGPALVRQQDFPLDMVSDRFEMTDWSGRRVIGKAQRPWGGLHDGINDDGLVVTSTFGGAPVLSR
;
A
#
# COMPACT_ATOMS: atom_id res chain seq x y z
N MET A 1 23.95 -0.53 5.67
CA MET A 1 23.20 -1.39 4.72
C MET A 1 22.79 -0.50 3.56
N HIS A 2 23.13 -0.85 2.31
CA HIS A 2 22.75 -0.07 1.13
C HIS A 2 21.56 -0.73 0.44
N LYS A 3 20.50 0.04 0.15
CA LYS A 3 19.37 -0.41 -0.68
C LYS A 3 19.55 0.12 -2.09
N ARG A 4 19.40 -0.75 -3.08
CA ARG A 4 19.46 -0.38 -4.50
C ARG A 4 18.04 -0.27 -5.04
N PHE A 5 17.66 0.90 -5.53
CA PHE A 5 16.35 1.12 -6.14
C PHE A 5 16.34 0.70 -7.62
N VAL A 6 15.19 0.22 -8.08
CA VAL A 6 14.96 -0.17 -9.47
C VAL A 6 13.76 0.58 -10.03
N PHE A 7 13.84 0.97 -11.31
CA PHE A 7 12.78 1.63 -12.06
C PHE A 7 12.33 0.69 -13.17
N VAL A 8 11.08 0.26 -13.13
CA VAL A 8 10.58 -0.77 -14.04
C VAL A 8 9.31 -0.30 -14.73
N ARG A 9 9.19 -0.57 -16.02
CA ARG A 9 7.91 -0.42 -16.74
C ARG A 9 7.19 -1.76 -16.76
N GLU A 10 5.96 -1.78 -16.31
CA GLU A 10 5.09 -2.94 -16.29
C GLU A 10 3.66 -2.48 -16.58
N ASP A 11 3.34 -2.39 -17.86
CA ASP A 11 2.07 -1.84 -18.31
C ASP A 11 0.88 -2.64 -17.77
N ARG A 12 1.05 -3.95 -17.54
CA ARG A 12 0.05 -4.84 -16.93
C ARG A 12 0.70 -5.96 -16.10
N PRO A 13 -0.02 -6.52 -15.10
CA PRO A 13 0.42 -7.73 -14.40
C PRO A 13 0.55 -8.92 -15.34
N GLU A 14 1.74 -9.52 -15.37
CA GLU A 14 2.09 -10.73 -16.12
C GLU A 14 2.95 -11.68 -15.27
N VAL A 15 3.70 -12.61 -15.89
CA VAL A 15 4.52 -13.61 -15.20
C VAL A 15 5.53 -13.02 -14.21
N GLU A 16 6.16 -11.89 -14.53
CA GLU A 16 7.11 -11.23 -13.62
C GLU A 16 6.40 -10.64 -12.40
N TRP A 17 5.20 -10.10 -12.59
CA TRP A 17 4.37 -9.64 -11.49
C TRP A 17 3.99 -10.79 -10.56
N LEU A 18 3.57 -11.92 -11.12
CA LEU A 18 3.21 -13.11 -10.34
C LEU A 18 4.41 -13.63 -9.55
N ALA A 19 5.58 -13.72 -10.18
CA ALA A 19 6.80 -14.15 -9.50
C ALA A 19 7.15 -13.26 -8.29
N ARG A 20 6.97 -11.93 -8.42
CA ARG A 20 7.20 -10.98 -7.33
C ARG A 20 6.14 -11.08 -6.23
N PHE A 21 4.86 -11.25 -6.60
CA PHE A 21 3.79 -11.51 -5.64
C PHE A 21 4.10 -12.78 -4.83
N THR A 22 4.45 -13.88 -5.49
CA THR A 22 4.79 -15.14 -4.83
C THR A 22 6.01 -15.01 -3.93
N ALA A 23 7.08 -14.33 -4.40
CA ALA A 23 8.29 -14.13 -3.59
C ALA A 23 8.04 -13.26 -2.35
N GLY A 24 7.11 -12.32 -2.43
CA GLY A 24 6.73 -11.48 -1.31
C GLY A 24 5.75 -12.12 -0.33
N ARG A 25 5.00 -13.16 -0.75
CA ARG A 25 3.71 -13.61 -0.20
C ARG A 25 3.60 -13.57 1.32
N ASP A 26 4.58 -14.14 2.01
CA ASP A 26 4.57 -14.23 3.47
C ASP A 26 4.57 -12.85 4.16
N ASP A 27 5.25 -11.85 3.59
CA ASP A 27 5.23 -10.48 4.11
C ASP A 27 3.86 -9.81 3.94
N ALA A 28 3.08 -10.12 2.90
CA ALA A 28 1.72 -9.60 2.75
C ALA A 28 0.81 -10.24 3.77
N CYS A 29 0.89 -11.57 3.90
CA CYS A 29 0.06 -12.30 4.85
C CYS A 29 0.26 -11.72 6.25
N ARG A 30 1.52 -11.53 6.68
CA ARG A 30 1.83 -10.89 7.96
C ARG A 30 1.26 -9.47 8.05
N TRP A 31 1.46 -8.64 7.03
CA TRP A 31 0.95 -7.28 7.00
C TRP A 31 -0.59 -7.24 7.08
N TYR A 32 -1.30 -8.02 6.27
CA TYR A 32 -2.75 -8.02 6.17
C TYR A 32 -3.44 -8.62 7.40
N LEU A 33 -2.80 -9.59 8.04
CA LEU A 33 -3.25 -10.17 9.32
C LEU A 33 -2.85 -9.30 10.52
N GLY A 34 -1.88 -8.39 10.36
CA GLY A 34 -1.41 -7.50 11.42
C GLY A 34 -0.37 -8.11 12.34
N ASP A 35 0.34 -9.15 11.88
CA ASP A 35 1.48 -9.74 12.56
C ASP A 35 2.68 -8.80 12.43
N ARG A 36 2.81 -7.87 13.37
CA ARG A 36 3.90 -6.89 13.40
C ARG A 36 5.15 -7.58 13.92
N ARG A 37 6.26 -7.57 13.16
CA ARG A 37 7.59 -7.61 13.77
C ARG A 37 7.61 -6.51 14.83
N THR A 38 7.78 -6.88 16.09
CA THR A 38 8.06 -5.97 17.18
C THR A 38 9.32 -5.19 16.82
N THR A 39 9.20 -3.89 16.54
CA THR A 39 10.36 -3.01 16.55
C THR A 39 10.96 -3.07 17.97
N PRO A 40 12.27 -3.36 18.14
CA PRO A 40 12.89 -3.23 19.44
C PRO A 40 12.75 -1.78 19.87
N SER A 41 12.12 -1.56 21.03
CA SER A 41 12.07 -0.24 21.64
C SER A 41 13.48 0.17 22.06
N THR A 42 14.17 0.98 21.26
CA THR A 42 15.37 1.67 21.73
C THR A 42 14.97 2.85 22.61
N THR A 43 14.96 2.60 23.92
CA THR A 43 15.32 3.49 25.05
C THR A 43 14.85 4.96 25.06
N GLY A 44 14.13 5.34 26.13
CA GLY A 44 14.48 6.54 26.90
C GLY A 44 13.50 7.71 26.98
N SER A 45 12.23 7.49 27.37
CA SER A 45 11.45 8.35 28.28
C SER A 45 9.99 7.92 28.25
N ALA A 46 9.39 7.75 29.42
CA ALA A 46 7.99 7.40 29.57
C ALA A 46 7.10 8.62 29.25
N GLY A 47 6.96 8.92 27.96
CA GLY A 47 5.83 9.70 27.45
C GLY A 47 4.54 8.87 27.52
N PRO A 48 3.35 9.52 27.48
CA PRO A 48 2.07 8.84 27.64
C PRO A 48 1.95 7.67 26.65
N ARG A 49 1.56 6.51 27.18
CA ARG A 49 1.41 5.23 26.47
C ARG A 49 0.59 5.46 25.20
N LEU A 50 1.26 5.34 24.05
CA LEU A 50 0.69 5.43 22.71
C LEU A 50 -0.10 4.13 22.45
N ASP A 51 -1.21 3.92 23.16
CA ASP A 51 -2.07 2.73 23.03
C ASP A 51 -3.22 2.93 22.02
N TRP A 52 -3.43 4.17 21.55
CA TRP A 52 -4.57 4.56 20.70
C TRP A 52 -4.56 3.99 19.27
N TYR A 53 -3.40 3.55 18.77
CA TYR A 53 -3.28 2.88 17.45
C TYR A 53 -3.24 1.35 17.55
N LYS A 54 -3.25 0.79 18.77
CA LYS A 54 -3.13 -0.65 19.01
C LYS A 54 -4.44 -1.40 18.75
N GLY A 55 -5.07 -1.19 17.60
CA GLY A 55 -6.03 -2.10 16.96
C GLY A 55 -7.10 -2.79 17.83
N ALA A 56 -7.41 -2.26 19.03
CA ALA A 56 -8.36 -2.86 19.94
C ALA A 56 -9.75 -2.61 19.37
N GLY A 57 -10.41 -3.68 18.93
CA GLY A 57 -11.71 -3.62 18.26
C GLY A 57 -11.67 -3.89 16.76
N ARG A 58 -10.61 -4.47 16.19
CA ARG A 58 -10.69 -5.01 14.82
C ARG A 58 -11.65 -6.20 14.82
N GLY A 59 -12.73 -6.10 14.05
CA GLY A 59 -13.53 -7.26 13.68
C GLY A 59 -12.72 -8.25 12.82
N ASP A 60 -13.31 -9.40 12.51
CA ASP A 60 -12.65 -10.41 11.69
C ASP A 60 -12.20 -9.83 10.33
N PRO A 61 -11.07 -10.33 9.76
CA PRO A 61 -10.68 -9.98 8.40
C PRO A 61 -11.82 -10.27 7.41
N PRO A 62 -12.00 -9.43 6.37
CA PRO A 62 -13.03 -9.69 5.38
C PRO A 62 -12.70 -10.95 4.57
N THR A 63 -13.75 -11.60 4.07
CA THR A 63 -13.66 -12.67 3.06
C THR A 63 -13.33 -12.10 1.68
N ALA A 64 -12.87 -12.95 0.75
CA ALA A 64 -12.61 -12.51 -0.63
C ALA A 64 -13.88 -12.00 -1.34
N VAL A 65 -15.04 -12.56 -0.98
CA VAL A 65 -16.34 -12.11 -1.49
C VAL A 65 -16.66 -10.70 -1.02
N GLU A 66 -16.50 -10.42 0.28
CA GLU A 66 -16.72 -9.08 0.83
C GLU A 66 -15.75 -8.06 0.22
N CYS A 67 -14.50 -8.43 0.02
CA CYS A 67 -13.50 -7.60 -0.66
C CYS A 67 -13.93 -7.24 -2.08
N ARG A 68 -14.35 -8.23 -2.86
CA ARG A 68 -14.82 -8.03 -4.24
C ARG A 68 -16.09 -7.19 -4.30
N VAL A 69 -17.05 -7.41 -3.40
CA VAL A 69 -18.28 -6.61 -3.29
C VAL A 69 -17.95 -5.15 -2.94
N ALA A 70 -17.01 -4.91 -2.02
CA ALA A 70 -16.58 -3.57 -1.67
C ALA A 70 -15.93 -2.86 -2.87
N LEU A 71 -15.03 -3.53 -3.59
CA LEU A 71 -14.44 -2.99 -4.81
C LEU A 71 -15.50 -2.65 -5.86
N HIS A 72 -16.42 -3.58 -6.13
CA HIS A 72 -17.50 -3.33 -7.09
C HIS A 72 -18.37 -2.12 -6.70
N ARG A 73 -18.61 -1.92 -5.41
CA ARG A 73 -19.43 -0.81 -4.90
C ARG A 73 -18.73 0.55 -4.96
N TYR A 74 -17.45 0.61 -4.58
CA TYR A 74 -16.75 1.87 -4.33
C TYR A 74 -15.72 2.23 -5.39
N LEU A 75 -15.17 1.25 -6.10
CA LEU A 75 -14.12 1.41 -7.11
C LEU A 75 -14.38 0.45 -8.30
N PRO A 76 -15.56 0.54 -8.96
CA PRO A 76 -15.95 -0.41 -10.00
C PRO A 76 -14.96 -0.45 -11.18
N GLU A 77 -14.25 0.65 -11.46
CA GLU A 77 -13.23 0.74 -12.50
C GLU A 77 -11.99 -0.12 -12.20
N LEU A 78 -11.73 -0.45 -10.92
CA LEU A 78 -10.62 -1.34 -10.54
C LEU A 78 -10.99 -2.82 -10.60
N LEU A 79 -12.29 -3.14 -10.66
CA LEU A 79 -12.75 -4.53 -10.57
C LEU A 79 -12.17 -5.44 -11.67
N PRO A 80 -12.08 -5.04 -12.96
CA PRO A 80 -11.45 -5.86 -13.98
C PRO A 80 -9.96 -6.13 -13.72
N HIS A 81 -9.25 -5.16 -13.12
CA HIS A 81 -7.84 -5.31 -12.76
C HIS A 81 -7.66 -6.25 -11.59
N TYR A 82 -8.50 -6.11 -10.56
CA TYR A 82 -8.58 -7.03 -9.42
C TYR A 82 -8.87 -8.46 -9.87
N ASP A 83 -9.92 -8.67 -10.67
CA ASP A 83 -10.30 -10.00 -11.16
C ASP A 83 -9.15 -10.64 -11.98
N ARG A 84 -8.40 -9.85 -12.76
CA ARG A 84 -7.21 -10.32 -13.49
C ARG A 84 -6.11 -10.82 -12.54
N VAL A 85 -5.72 -10.03 -11.56
CA VAL A 85 -4.63 -10.42 -10.63
C VAL A 85 -5.06 -11.58 -9.72
N CYS A 86 -6.34 -11.65 -9.33
CA CYS A 86 -6.91 -12.80 -8.63
C CYS A 86 -6.83 -14.08 -9.46
N ALA A 87 -7.15 -14.02 -10.76
CA ALA A 87 -7.02 -15.17 -11.65
C ALA A 87 -5.55 -15.65 -11.78
N MET A 88 -4.58 -14.74 -11.67
CA MET A 88 -3.15 -15.07 -11.74
C MET A 88 -2.63 -15.75 -10.48
N VAL A 89 -3.05 -15.31 -9.29
CA VAL A 89 -2.59 -15.88 -8.01
C VAL A 89 -3.32 -17.18 -7.63
N GLY A 90 -4.43 -17.48 -8.29
CA GLY A 90 -5.19 -18.72 -8.09
C GLY A 90 -6.36 -18.56 -7.13
N ARG A 91 -6.63 -19.60 -6.33
CA ARG A 91 -7.87 -19.70 -5.51
C ARG A 91 -7.65 -19.47 -4.01
N ASP A 92 -6.48 -18.99 -3.61
CA ASP A 92 -6.21 -18.67 -2.21
C ASP A 92 -7.01 -17.43 -1.79
N GLU A 93 -7.85 -17.61 -0.77
CA GLU A 93 -8.76 -16.56 -0.31
C GLU A 93 -8.01 -15.36 0.30
N LEU A 94 -6.93 -15.62 1.02
CA LEU A 94 -6.14 -14.57 1.65
C LEU A 94 -5.43 -13.72 0.59
N ASP A 95 -4.95 -14.33 -0.49
CA ASP A 95 -4.33 -13.60 -1.61
C ASP A 95 -5.31 -12.62 -2.26
N HIS A 96 -6.58 -13.02 -2.41
CA HIS A 96 -7.64 -12.14 -2.92
C HIS A 96 -7.93 -10.99 -1.95
N CYS A 97 -7.99 -11.27 -0.65
CA CYS A 97 -8.15 -10.24 0.37
C CYS A 97 -6.97 -9.25 0.37
N ILE A 98 -5.73 -9.74 0.28
CA ILE A 98 -4.51 -8.93 0.15
C ILE A 98 -4.62 -8.02 -1.08
N LEU A 99 -4.94 -8.57 -2.25
CA LEU A 99 -4.99 -7.80 -3.50
C LEU A 99 -6.06 -6.71 -3.51
N SER A 100 -7.10 -6.84 -2.69
CA SER A 100 -8.16 -5.83 -2.59
C SER A 100 -7.76 -4.59 -1.79
N HIS A 101 -6.74 -4.70 -0.92
CA HIS A 101 -6.43 -3.72 0.14
C HIS A 101 -7.64 -3.29 0.98
N TYR A 102 -8.69 -4.12 1.05
CA TYR A 102 -9.89 -3.80 1.81
C TYR A 102 -9.68 -4.15 3.28
N ARG A 103 -9.84 -3.15 4.16
CA ARG A 103 -9.72 -3.28 5.64
C ARG A 103 -8.43 -3.96 6.15
N PRO A 104 -7.22 -3.59 5.65
CA PRO A 104 -5.98 -3.99 6.31
C PRO A 104 -5.91 -3.40 7.73
N PRO A 105 -5.08 -3.96 8.61
CA PRO A 105 -4.89 -3.39 9.94
C PRO A 105 -4.25 -2.00 9.82
N PRO A 106 -4.45 -1.13 10.84
CA PRO A 106 -3.87 0.20 10.84
C PRO A 106 -2.32 0.10 10.88
N GLU A 107 -1.69 0.67 9.86
CA GLU A 107 -0.24 0.86 9.83
C GLU A 107 0.08 2.21 10.48
N ALA A 108 1.08 2.22 11.36
CA ALA A 108 1.54 3.43 12.01
C ALA A 108 2.87 3.81 11.38
N ALA A 109 2.85 4.81 10.50
CA ALA A 109 4.04 5.37 9.88
C ALA A 109 3.95 6.89 9.87
N GLY A 110 5.08 7.53 10.15
CA GLY A 110 5.20 8.98 10.02
C GLY A 110 5.22 9.38 8.56
N CYS A 111 4.59 10.51 8.24
CA CYS A 111 4.65 11.12 6.93
C CYS A 111 4.70 12.64 7.07
N THR A 112 5.57 13.28 6.29
CA THR A 112 5.60 14.74 6.15
C THR A 112 5.39 15.08 4.69
N LEU A 113 4.53 16.06 4.41
CA LEU A 113 4.26 16.55 3.07
C LEU A 113 4.32 18.07 3.03
N ALA A 114 4.83 18.62 1.93
CA ALA A 114 4.83 20.05 1.64
C ALA A 114 4.32 20.27 0.21
N LEU A 115 3.41 21.24 0.07
CA LEU A 115 2.90 21.71 -1.20
C LEU A 115 3.40 23.12 -1.44
N TRP A 116 3.87 23.38 -2.65
CA TRP A 116 4.33 24.68 -3.10
C TRP A 116 3.57 25.09 -4.35
N HIS A 117 3.10 26.33 -4.38
CA HIS A 117 2.46 26.94 -5.53
C HIS A 117 3.31 28.14 -5.96
N GLY A 118 4.20 27.95 -6.94
CA GLY A 118 5.07 29.00 -7.46
C GLY A 118 4.76 29.36 -8.91
N GLU A 119 5.41 30.41 -9.41
CA GLU A 119 5.24 30.87 -10.81
C GLU A 119 5.65 29.81 -11.85
N GLY A 120 6.56 28.90 -11.49
CA GLY A 120 6.95 27.76 -12.32
C GLY A 120 6.00 26.55 -12.27
N GLY A 121 4.89 26.64 -11.54
CA GLY A 121 3.92 25.56 -11.33
C GLY A 121 3.95 24.95 -9.93
N PRO A 122 3.04 24.00 -9.65
CA PRO A 122 2.97 23.34 -8.35
C PRO A 122 4.13 22.36 -8.15
N ALA A 123 4.62 22.25 -6.91
CA ALA A 123 5.55 21.22 -6.50
C ALA A 123 5.06 20.52 -5.23
N LEU A 124 5.28 19.21 -5.14
CA LEU A 124 4.96 18.38 -3.98
C LEU A 124 6.22 17.68 -3.53
N VAL A 125 6.54 17.81 -2.24
CA VAL A 125 7.62 17.07 -1.58
C VAL A 125 7.02 16.25 -0.46
N ARG A 126 7.40 14.98 -0.37
CA ARG A 126 6.89 14.05 0.62
C ARG A 126 8.00 13.17 1.19
N GLN A 127 7.91 12.87 2.48
CA GLN A 127 8.77 11.92 3.19
C GLN A 127 7.91 10.88 3.90
N GLN A 128 8.34 9.61 3.90
CA GLN A 128 7.74 8.52 4.68
C GLN A 128 8.76 7.98 5.65
N ASP A 129 8.33 7.76 6.89
CA ASP A 129 9.17 7.24 7.93
C ASP A 129 8.95 5.73 8.03
N PHE A 130 9.74 4.98 7.26
CA PHE A 130 9.75 3.52 7.28
C PHE A 130 11.13 2.97 7.64
N PRO A 131 11.20 1.86 8.39
CA PRO A 131 12.42 1.06 8.50
C PRO A 131 12.95 0.68 7.11
N LEU A 132 14.27 0.72 6.93
CA LEU A 132 14.88 0.52 5.61
C LEU A 132 14.56 -0.86 5.02
N ASP A 133 14.46 -1.90 5.83
CA ASP A 133 14.09 -3.26 5.41
C ASP A 133 12.63 -3.33 4.89
N MET A 134 11.77 -2.43 5.34
CA MET A 134 10.35 -2.36 4.97
C MET A 134 10.08 -1.58 3.67
N VAL A 135 10.95 -0.63 3.32
CA VAL A 135 10.82 0.18 2.09
C VAL A 135 11.05 -0.72 0.87
N SER A 136 10.09 -0.86 -0.05
CA SER A 136 10.39 -1.59 -1.30
C SER A 136 11.44 -0.82 -2.13
N ASP A 137 12.23 -1.54 -2.90
CA ASP A 137 13.23 -0.96 -3.81
C ASP A 137 12.64 -0.46 -5.13
N ARG A 138 11.37 -0.73 -5.41
CA ARG A 138 10.77 -0.53 -6.73
C ARG A 138 10.07 0.82 -6.87
N PHE A 139 10.38 1.48 -7.98
CA PHE A 139 9.52 2.44 -8.65
C PHE A 139 8.99 1.79 -9.92
N GLU A 140 7.71 2.02 -10.22
CA GLU A 140 7.07 1.42 -11.37
C GLU A 140 6.35 2.44 -12.23
N MET A 141 6.37 2.20 -13.54
CA MET A 141 5.50 2.84 -14.52
C MET A 141 4.50 1.81 -15.03
N THR A 142 3.21 2.08 -14.90
CA THR A 142 2.13 1.16 -15.29
C THR A 142 1.11 1.84 -16.18
N ASP A 143 0.29 1.05 -16.89
CA ASP A 143 -0.83 1.52 -17.71
C ASP A 143 -2.02 0.55 -17.58
N TRP A 144 -2.48 0.38 -16.33
CA TRP A 144 -3.53 -0.60 -16.03
C TRP A 144 -4.87 -0.14 -16.60
N SER A 145 -5.23 1.12 -16.37
CA SER A 145 -6.54 1.71 -16.70
C SER A 145 -6.52 2.68 -17.88
N GLY A 146 -5.53 2.57 -18.78
CA GLY A 146 -5.42 3.44 -19.97
C GLY A 146 -4.78 4.80 -19.69
N ARG A 147 -4.13 4.96 -18.53
CA ARG A 147 -3.36 6.13 -18.13
C ARG A 147 -2.03 5.68 -17.59
N ARG A 148 -0.95 6.29 -18.09
CA ARG A 148 0.39 5.98 -17.57
C ARG A 148 0.57 6.65 -16.22
N VAL A 149 1.00 5.86 -15.23
CA VAL A 149 1.31 6.34 -13.89
C VAL A 149 2.71 5.89 -13.52
N ILE A 150 3.55 6.82 -13.07
CA ILE A 150 4.79 6.51 -12.38
C ILE A 150 4.52 6.61 -10.89
N GLY A 151 4.95 5.63 -10.11
CA GLY A 151 4.84 5.74 -8.66
C GLY A 151 5.87 4.95 -7.88
N LYS A 152 5.95 5.30 -6.60
CA LYS A 152 6.66 4.52 -5.61
C LYS A 152 5.76 3.37 -5.19
N ALA A 153 6.05 2.18 -5.72
CA ALA A 153 5.47 0.97 -5.17
C ALA A 153 5.84 0.89 -3.68
N GLN A 154 4.96 0.40 -2.83
CA GLN A 154 5.32 0.14 -1.44
C GLN A 154 4.73 -1.20 -1.06
N ARG A 155 5.60 -2.09 -0.56
CA ARG A 155 5.37 -3.54 -0.52
C ARG A 155 5.26 -4.15 -1.95
N PRO A 156 5.49 -5.45 -2.14
CA PRO A 156 5.64 -6.04 -3.48
C PRO A 156 4.35 -6.20 -4.32
N TRP A 157 3.22 -5.63 -3.90
CA TRP A 157 1.89 -5.89 -4.48
C TRP A 157 1.19 -4.58 -4.86
N GLY A 158 0.93 -4.43 -6.15
CA GLY A 158 -0.18 -3.68 -6.80
C GLY A 158 -0.58 -2.27 -6.32
N GLY A 159 0.16 -1.62 -5.43
CA GLY A 159 -0.21 -0.36 -4.84
C GLY A 159 0.93 0.65 -4.86
N LEU A 160 0.60 1.86 -5.23
CA LEU A 160 1.49 3.01 -5.15
C LEU A 160 1.21 3.75 -3.84
N HIS A 161 2.25 4.07 -3.09
CA HIS A 161 2.11 5.00 -1.96
C HIS A 161 1.90 6.42 -2.48
N ASP A 162 2.62 6.74 -3.56
CA ASP A 162 2.61 8.02 -4.23
C ASP A 162 2.82 7.81 -5.72
N GLY A 163 2.24 8.68 -6.54
CA GLY A 163 2.44 8.63 -7.98
C GLY A 163 2.00 9.88 -8.71
N ILE A 164 2.38 9.94 -9.98
CA ILE A 164 2.01 10.98 -10.94
C ILE A 164 1.54 10.33 -12.23
N ASN A 165 0.43 10.79 -12.79
CA ASN A 165 -0.04 10.33 -14.10
C ASN A 165 0.54 11.18 -15.26
N ASP A 166 0.29 10.76 -16.49
CA ASP A 166 0.75 11.45 -17.70
C ASP A 166 0.07 12.80 -17.99
N ASP A 167 -1.00 13.14 -17.27
CA ASP A 167 -1.61 14.48 -17.27
C ASP A 167 -1.02 15.41 -16.18
N GLY A 168 -0.09 14.91 -15.35
CA GLY A 168 0.57 15.69 -14.30
C GLY A 168 -0.17 15.72 -12.95
N LEU A 169 -1.23 14.94 -12.77
CA LEU A 169 -1.90 14.79 -11.46
C LEU A 169 -1.01 13.97 -10.52
N VAL A 170 -0.67 14.56 -9.37
CA VAL A 170 0.11 13.92 -8.30
C VAL A 170 -0.82 13.51 -7.16
N VAL A 171 -0.65 12.28 -6.67
CA VAL A 171 -1.37 11.75 -5.50
C VAL A 171 -0.35 11.19 -4.50
N THR A 172 -0.56 11.49 -3.21
CA THR A 172 0.19 10.92 -2.08
C THR A 172 -0.80 10.54 -0.98
N SER A 173 -0.59 9.39 -0.34
CA SER A 173 -1.40 8.97 0.81
C SER A 173 -0.74 9.35 2.12
N THR A 174 -1.49 9.96 3.04
CA THR A 174 -1.03 10.31 4.38
C THR A 174 -2.01 9.84 5.44
N PHE A 175 -1.47 9.45 6.60
CA PHE A 175 -2.29 8.98 7.71
C PHE A 175 -2.94 10.18 8.42
N GLY A 176 -4.27 10.24 8.39
CA GLY A 176 -5.04 11.38 8.93
C GLY A 176 -5.24 11.41 10.45
N GLY A 177 -4.65 10.48 11.21
CA GLY A 177 -4.68 10.48 12.69
C GLY A 177 -6.06 10.32 13.35
N ALA A 178 -7.13 10.12 12.57
CA ALA A 178 -8.47 9.91 13.12
C ALA A 178 -8.51 8.62 13.97
N PRO A 179 -9.12 8.64 15.16
CA PRO A 179 -9.40 7.41 15.89
C PRO A 179 -10.21 6.50 14.97
N VAL A 180 -9.78 5.25 14.80
CA VAL A 180 -10.63 4.23 14.19
C VAL A 180 -11.89 4.20 15.05
N LEU A 181 -13.02 4.64 14.50
CA LEU A 181 -14.32 4.53 15.16
C LEU A 181 -14.54 3.03 15.40
N SER A 182 -14.36 2.60 16.64
CA SER A 182 -14.86 1.33 17.15
C SER A 182 -16.39 1.39 17.01
N ARG A 183 -16.90 0.88 15.90
CA ARG A 183 -18.29 0.48 15.77
C ARG A 183 -18.34 -1.04 15.83
#